data_AF-A0A2X3JY74-F1
#
_entry.id   AF-A0A2X3JY74-F1
#
_cell.length_a   1.000
_cell.length_b   1.000
_cell.length_c   1.000
_cell.angle_alpha   90.00
_cell.angle_beta   90.00
_cell.angle_gamma   90.00
#
_symmetry.space_group_name_H-M   'P 1'
#
loop_
_entity.id
_entity.type
_entity.pdbx_description
1 polymer ?
#
loop_
_entity_poly.entity_id
_entity_poly.type
_entity_poly.pdbx_seq_one_letter_code
_entity_poly.pdbx_strand_id
1 'polypeptide(L)'
;MFGVGAFNRPWQQPGEALALAKRKADVAFEFFHKLHVPFYCFHDVDVSPEGASLKEYINNFAQMVDVLAGKQEESGVKLLWGTANCFTNPRYGAGAATNPDPEVFSWAATQVVTAMEATHKLGR
;
A
#
# COMPACT_ATOMS: atom_id res chain seq x y z
N MET A 1 8.08 22.06 -5.80
CA MET A 1 6.61 21.93 -5.93
C MET A 1 5.98 23.18 -5.33
N PHE A 2 5.11 23.87 -6.06
CA PHE A 2 4.61 25.22 -5.70
C PHE A 2 3.09 25.29 -5.51
N GLY A 3 2.43 24.17 -5.21
CA GLY A 3 0.97 24.12 -5.07
C GLY A 3 0.52 23.00 -4.14
N VAL A 4 -0.74 23.10 -3.72
CA VAL A 4 -1.43 22.08 -2.91
C VAL A 4 -2.20 21.11 -3.81
N GLY A 5 -2.61 19.96 -3.26
CA GLY A 5 -3.44 19.00 -3.98
C GLY A 5 -4.78 19.62 -4.41
N ALA A 6 -5.14 19.47 -5.68
CA ALA A 6 -6.36 20.06 -6.26
C ALA A 6 -7.60 19.15 -6.15
N PHE A 7 -7.42 17.85 -5.90
CA PHE A 7 -8.53 16.89 -5.85
C PHE A 7 -9.12 16.80 -4.45
N ASN A 8 -10.42 17.06 -4.35
CA ASN A 8 -11.20 16.75 -3.15
C ASN A 8 -11.88 15.39 -3.32
N ARG A 9 -11.23 14.30 -2.85
CA ARG A 9 -11.79 12.94 -2.93
C ARG A 9 -12.54 12.59 -1.64
N PRO A 10 -13.78 12.08 -1.72
CA PRO A 10 -14.55 11.68 -0.52
C PRO A 10 -13.89 10.60 0.35
N TRP A 11 -13.01 9.78 -0.24
CA TRP A 11 -12.25 8.74 0.47
C TRP A 11 -10.91 9.23 1.04
N GLN A 12 -10.56 10.50 0.87
CA GLN A 12 -9.33 11.13 1.42
C GLN A 12 -9.64 12.13 2.54
N GLN A 13 -10.81 12.02 3.17
CA GLN A 13 -11.19 12.88 4.30
C GLN A 13 -10.44 12.46 5.59
N PRO A 14 -10.32 13.36 6.58
CA PRO A 14 -9.76 13.01 7.88
C PRO A 14 -10.49 11.84 8.55
N GLY A 15 -9.75 11.00 9.28
CA GLY A 15 -10.30 9.86 9.99
C GLY A 15 -9.22 8.84 10.36
N GLU A 16 -9.65 7.72 10.96
CA GLU A 16 -8.76 6.62 11.33
C GLU A 16 -8.10 6.00 10.09
N ALA A 17 -6.77 5.96 10.09
CA ALA A 17 -5.98 5.69 8.89
C ALA A 17 -6.30 4.32 8.25
N LEU A 18 -6.48 3.28 9.08
CA LEU A 18 -6.83 1.95 8.59
C LEU A 18 -8.28 1.88 8.05
N ALA A 19 -9.21 2.63 8.64
CA ALA A 19 -10.57 2.73 8.12
C ALA A 19 -10.60 3.44 6.76
N LEU A 20 -9.77 4.47 6.58
CA LEU A 20 -9.61 5.16 5.30
C LEU A 20 -8.98 4.26 4.24
N ALA A 21 -8.01 3.42 4.60
CA ALA A 21 -7.42 2.44 3.69
C ALA A 21 -8.45 1.41 3.19
N LYS A 22 -9.30 0.88 4.10
CA LYS A 22 -10.42 0.00 3.74
C LYS A 22 -11.41 0.69 2.79
N ARG A 23 -11.82 1.92 3.11
CA ARG A 23 -12.69 2.72 2.24
C ARG A 23 -12.06 2.96 0.86
N LYS A 24 -10.76 3.21 0.81
CA LYS A 24 -10.04 3.39 -0.46
C LYS A 24 -10.04 2.10 -1.29
N ALA A 25 -9.90 0.94 -0.66
CA ALA A 25 -10.03 -0.35 -1.34
C ALA A 25 -11.44 -0.56 -1.90
N ASP A 26 -12.50 -0.25 -1.14
CA ASP A 26 -13.89 -0.32 -1.63
C ASP A 26 -14.08 0.53 -2.90
N VAL A 27 -13.65 1.79 -2.86
CA VAL A 27 -13.76 2.72 -4.00
C VAL A 27 -12.90 2.27 -5.18
N ALA A 28 -11.69 1.77 -4.93
CA ALA A 28 -10.78 1.32 -5.97
C ALA A 28 -11.36 0.13 -6.73
N PHE A 29 -11.89 -0.88 -6.04
CA PHE A 29 -12.48 -2.05 -6.68
C PHE A 29 -13.81 -1.74 -7.39
N GLU A 30 -14.62 -0.82 -6.87
CA GLU A 30 -15.78 -0.29 -7.60
C GLU A 30 -15.33 0.39 -8.92
N PHE A 31 -14.27 1.19 -8.86
CA PHE A 31 -13.70 1.86 -10.03
C PHE A 31 -13.14 0.87 -11.04
N PHE A 32 -12.41 -0.16 -10.59
CA PHE A 32 -11.88 -1.20 -11.45
C PHE A 32 -12.98 -1.97 -12.18
N HIS A 33 -14.03 -2.33 -11.45
CA HIS A 33 -15.20 -3.00 -11.99
C HIS A 33 -15.89 -2.16 -13.08
N LYS A 34 -16.16 -0.89 -12.81
CA LYS A 34 -16.81 0.02 -13.78
C LYS A 34 -15.99 0.21 -15.07
N LEU A 35 -14.66 0.22 -14.95
CA LEU A 35 -13.77 0.34 -16.10
C LEU A 35 -13.48 -0.98 -16.81
N HIS A 36 -13.96 -2.11 -16.28
CA HIS A 36 -13.65 -3.45 -16.77
C HIS A 36 -12.13 -3.72 -16.86
N VAL A 37 -11.35 -3.20 -15.91
CA VAL A 37 -9.91 -3.46 -15.86
C VAL A 37 -9.65 -4.77 -15.11
N PRO A 38 -8.90 -5.73 -15.70
CA PRO A 38 -8.71 -7.03 -15.09
C PRO A 38 -7.60 -7.05 -14.04
N PHE A 39 -6.78 -6.00 -13.97
CA PHE A 39 -5.62 -5.95 -13.08
C PHE A 39 -5.45 -4.61 -12.36
N TYR A 40 -4.83 -4.67 -11.18
CA TYR A 40 -4.35 -3.51 -10.42
C TYR A 40 -2.91 -3.71 -9.93
N CYS A 41 -2.30 -2.62 -9.48
CA CYS A 41 -0.96 -2.60 -8.92
C CYS A 41 -0.92 -1.74 -7.66
N PHE A 42 0.05 -1.95 -6.77
CA PHE A 42 0.21 -1.12 -5.57
C PHE A 42 1.67 -0.99 -5.12
N HIS A 43 1.98 0.12 -4.44
CA HIS A 43 2.98 0.09 -3.37
C HIS A 43 2.32 -0.23 -2.02
N ASP A 44 3.03 -0.88 -1.11
CA ASP A 44 2.60 -1.16 0.27
C ASP A 44 1.87 0.01 0.94
N VAL A 45 2.47 1.20 0.94
CA VAL A 45 1.91 2.42 1.55
C VAL A 45 0.75 3.03 0.76
N ASP A 46 0.57 2.62 -0.50
CA ASP A 46 -0.61 3.00 -1.27
C ASP A 46 -1.85 2.26 -0.78
N VAL A 47 -1.73 1.09 -0.17
CA VAL A 47 -2.89 0.27 0.24
C VAL A 47 -3.02 0.14 1.75
N SER A 48 -1.98 0.47 2.52
CA SER A 48 -1.98 0.39 3.98
C SER A 48 -1.31 1.59 4.63
N PRO A 49 -1.78 2.07 5.80
CA PRO A 49 -1.04 3.08 6.56
C PRO A 49 0.25 2.49 7.16
N GLU A 50 1.35 3.26 7.13
CA GLU A 50 2.64 2.86 7.70
C GLU A 50 2.60 2.66 9.23
N GLY A 51 1.75 3.41 9.95
CA GLY A 51 1.75 3.43 11.41
C GLY A 51 2.98 4.13 12.00
N ALA A 52 3.15 4.01 13.32
CA ALA A 52 4.22 4.65 14.10
C ALA A 52 5.43 3.73 14.36
N SER A 53 5.35 2.44 13.98
CA SER A 53 6.42 1.46 14.19
C SER A 53 6.41 0.37 13.13
N LEU A 54 7.52 -0.38 13.01
CA LEU A 54 7.61 -1.51 12.10
C LEU A 54 6.54 -2.59 12.41
N LYS A 55 6.24 -2.78 13.70
CA LYS A 55 5.20 -3.70 14.15
C LYS A 55 3.82 -3.25 13.67
N GLU A 56 3.52 -1.96 13.77
CA GLU A 56 2.26 -1.42 13.25
C GLU A 56 2.19 -1.50 11.73
N TYR A 57 3.27 -1.20 11.02
CA TYR A 57 3.36 -1.36 9.57
C TYR A 57 2.98 -2.79 9.15
N ILE A 58 3.64 -3.80 9.72
CA ILE A 58 3.40 -5.21 9.41
C ILE A 58 1.94 -5.59 9.71
N ASN A 59 1.43 -5.19 10.87
CA ASN A 59 0.06 -5.52 11.29
C ASN A 59 -1.01 -4.84 10.43
N ASN A 60 -0.82 -3.57 10.08
CA ASN A 60 -1.75 -2.83 9.22
C ASN A 60 -1.75 -3.40 7.81
N PHE A 61 -0.56 -3.70 7.28
CA PHE A 61 -0.44 -4.19 5.92
C PHE A 61 -0.99 -5.62 5.79
N ALA A 62 -0.73 -6.50 6.76
CA ALA A 62 -1.33 -7.84 6.80
C ALA A 62 -2.88 -7.77 6.78
N GLN A 63 -3.47 -6.89 7.60
CA GLN A 63 -4.92 -6.68 7.60
C GLN A 63 -5.43 -6.17 6.25
N MET A 64 -4.73 -5.24 5.61
CA MET A 64 -5.12 -4.73 4.30
C MET A 64 -4.96 -5.76 3.19
N VAL A 65 -3.96 -6.64 3.27
CA VAL A 65 -3.82 -7.78 2.35
C VAL A 65 -5.03 -8.72 2.44
N ASP A 66 -5.54 -9.00 3.64
CA ASP A 66 -6.77 -9.79 3.79
C ASP A 66 -7.99 -9.10 3.15
N VAL A 67 -8.11 -7.78 3.32
CA VAL A 67 -9.16 -6.98 2.67
C VAL A 67 -9.05 -7.03 1.15
N LEU A 68 -7.85 -6.84 0.60
CA LEU A 68 -7.61 -6.89 -0.84
C LEU A 68 -7.91 -8.28 -1.42
N ALA A 69 -7.56 -9.35 -0.71
CA ALA A 69 -7.87 -10.72 -1.11
C ALA A 69 -9.38 -10.93 -1.25
N GLY A 70 -10.16 -10.54 -0.24
CA GLY A 70 -11.63 -10.60 -0.31
C GLY A 70 -12.20 -9.79 -1.48
N LYS A 71 -11.64 -8.61 -1.76
CA LYS A 71 -12.04 -7.80 -2.91
C LYS A 71 -11.70 -8.44 -4.25
N GLN A 72 -10.57 -9.14 -4.36
CA GLN A 72 -10.24 -9.91 -5.57
C GLN A 72 -11.22 -11.07 -5.78
N GLU A 73 -11.61 -11.76 -4.71
CA GLU A 73 -12.63 -12.83 -4.76
C GLU A 73 -14.01 -12.30 -5.21
N GLU A 74 -14.44 -11.17 -4.65
CA GLU A 74 -15.73 -10.54 -4.97
C GLU A 74 -15.82 -10.02 -6.42
N SER A 75 -14.71 -9.45 -6.93
CA SER A 75 -14.71 -8.69 -8.18
C SER A 75 -14.13 -9.44 -9.39
N GLY A 76 -13.31 -10.47 -9.16
CA GLY A 76 -12.50 -11.13 -10.18
C GLY A 76 -11.29 -10.32 -10.68
N VAL A 77 -11.07 -9.10 -10.17
CA VAL A 77 -9.88 -8.29 -10.48
C VAL A 77 -8.65 -8.95 -9.86
N LYS A 78 -7.52 -8.94 -10.56
CA LYS A 78 -6.28 -9.64 -10.15
C LYS A 78 -5.14 -8.67 -9.86
N LEU A 79 -4.22 -9.08 -9.00
CA LEU A 79 -2.98 -8.33 -8.81
C LEU A 79 -2.03 -8.58 -10.00
N LEU A 80 -1.56 -7.53 -10.65
CA LEU A 80 -0.48 -7.64 -11.65
C LEU A 80 0.90 -7.63 -10.98
N TRP A 81 1.13 -6.67 -10.09
CA TRP A 81 2.33 -6.61 -9.26
C TRP A 81 2.09 -5.76 -8.01
N GLY A 82 2.79 -6.12 -6.93
CA GLY A 82 2.96 -5.28 -5.74
C GLY A 82 4.43 -4.90 -5.58
N THR A 83 4.69 -3.78 -4.91
CA THR A 83 6.06 -3.31 -4.63
C THR A 83 6.12 -2.58 -3.29
N ALA A 84 7.33 -2.30 -2.80
CA ALA A 84 7.58 -1.52 -1.59
C ALA A 84 7.94 -0.08 -1.94
N ASN A 85 7.27 0.89 -1.29
CA ASN A 85 7.68 2.29 -1.37
C ASN A 85 8.82 2.55 -0.39
N CYS A 86 10.05 2.38 -0.88
CA CYS A 86 11.26 2.70 -0.15
C CYS A 86 11.86 4.06 -0.58
N PHE A 87 11.02 5.07 -0.83
CA PHE A 87 11.49 6.37 -1.34
C PHE A 87 10.70 7.59 -0.85
N THR A 88 9.44 7.47 -0.43
CA THR A 88 8.63 8.63 0.00
C THR A 88 8.94 9.08 1.43
N ASN A 89 9.11 8.13 2.36
CA ASN A 89 9.34 8.47 3.76
C ASN A 89 10.71 9.17 3.93
N PRO A 90 10.81 10.24 4.76
CA PRO A 90 12.08 10.96 4.98
C PRO A 90 13.27 10.09 5.38
N ARG A 91 13.03 8.92 6.02
CA ARG A 91 14.10 7.95 6.34
C ARG A 91 14.94 7.54 5.12
N TYR A 92 14.34 7.58 3.93
CA TYR A 92 14.98 7.20 2.66
C TYR A 92 15.72 8.35 1.96
N GLY A 93 15.91 9.49 2.62
CA GLY A 93 16.58 10.66 2.03
C GLY A 93 18.01 10.39 1.54
N ALA A 94 18.69 9.39 2.09
CA ALA A 94 20.02 8.94 1.65
C ALA A 94 19.99 7.58 0.91
N GLY A 95 18.83 7.15 0.45
CA GLY A 95 18.61 5.86 -0.24
C GLY A 95 17.95 4.81 0.66
N ALA A 96 17.65 3.65 0.08
CA ALA A 96 17.06 2.50 0.78
C ALA A 96 18.13 1.41 0.98
N ALA A 97 18.27 0.48 0.04
CA ALA A 97 19.33 -0.52 0.05
C ALA A 97 20.75 0.09 -0.05
N THR A 98 20.83 1.33 -0.57
CA THR A 98 22.09 2.08 -0.74
C THR A 98 22.32 3.11 0.36
N ASN A 99 21.51 3.10 1.42
CA ASN A 99 21.66 4.05 2.52
C ASN A 99 22.95 3.74 3.31
N PRO A 100 23.74 4.75 3.71
CA PRO A 100 24.90 4.53 4.58
C PRO A 100 24.51 4.12 6.01
N ASP A 101 23.26 4.32 6.43
CA ASP A 101 22.73 3.89 7.73
C ASP A 101 22.15 2.45 7.66
N PRO A 102 22.72 1.47 8.40
CA PRO A 102 22.24 0.09 8.41
C PRO A 102 20.83 -0.10 9.00
N GLU A 103 20.35 0.83 9.83
CA GLU A 103 18.97 0.76 10.35
C GLU A 103 17.96 1.08 9.24
N VAL A 104 18.30 2.00 8.33
CA VAL A 104 17.45 2.29 7.17
C VAL A 104 17.44 1.12 6.18
N PHE A 105 18.59 0.46 5.99
CA PHE A 105 18.64 -0.78 5.20
C PHE A 105 17.71 -1.85 5.78
N SER A 106 17.76 -2.05 7.11
CA SER A 106 16.93 -3.05 7.81
C SER A 106 15.43 -2.75 7.67
N TRP A 107 15.05 -1.46 7.73
CA TRP A 107 13.67 -1.04 7.49
C TRP A 107 13.24 -1.32 6.02
N ALA A 108 14.07 -0.95 5.04
CA ALA A 108 13.80 -1.19 3.63
C ALA A 108 13.66 -2.69 3.32
N ALA A 109 14.56 -3.52 3.86
CA ALA A 109 14.51 -4.96 3.71
C ALA A 109 13.20 -5.53 4.26
N THR A 110 12.73 -5.04 5.41
CA THR A 110 11.44 -5.44 5.96
C THR A 110 10.29 -5.07 5.03
N GLN A 111 10.22 -3.82 4.55
CA GLN A 111 9.17 -3.41 3.61
C GLN A 111 9.15 -4.28 2.36
N VAL A 112 10.32 -4.56 1.77
CA VAL A 112 10.45 -5.41 0.57
C VAL A 112 9.98 -6.83 0.83
N VAL A 113 10.40 -7.48 1.91
CA VAL A 113 9.96 -8.84 2.24
C VAL A 113 8.45 -8.90 2.47
N THR A 114 7.89 -7.97 3.23
CA THR A 114 6.44 -7.94 3.48
C THR A 114 5.65 -7.67 2.18
N ALA A 115 6.16 -6.81 1.29
CA ALA A 115 5.54 -6.57 -0.01
C ALA A 115 5.62 -7.79 -0.94
N MET A 116 6.72 -8.55 -0.90
CA MET A 116 6.85 -9.82 -1.64
C MET A 116 5.85 -10.87 -1.13
N GLU A 117 5.72 -11.02 0.20
CA GLU A 117 4.75 -11.93 0.82
C GLU A 117 3.30 -11.56 0.46
N ALA A 118 2.96 -10.27 0.56
CA ALA A 118 1.67 -9.74 0.14
C ALA A 118 1.39 -10.03 -1.34
N THR A 119 2.36 -9.76 -2.21
CA THR A 119 2.24 -10.02 -3.66
C THR A 119 2.05 -11.50 -3.96
N HIS A 120 2.78 -12.39 -3.27
CA HIS A 120 2.61 -13.83 -3.42
C HIS A 120 1.24 -14.32 -2.95
N LYS A 121 0.72 -13.77 -1.84
CA LYS A 121 -0.61 -14.12 -1.32
C LYS A 121 -1.74 -13.67 -2.25
N LEU A 122 -1.64 -12.47 -2.81
CA LEU A 122 -2.65 -11.86 -3.67
C LEU A 122 -2.58 -12.28 -5.15
N GLY A 123 -1.44 -12.82 -5.59
CA GLY A 123 -1.19 -13.26 -6.96
C GLY A 123 -1.65 -14.69 -7.28
N ARG A 124 -2.45 -15.31 -6.41
CA ARG A 124 -3.03 -16.65 -6.66
C ARG A 124 -4.32 -16.57 -7.47
#